data_AF-A0A644ZR79-F1
#
_entry.id   AF-A0A644ZR79-F1
#
_cell.length_a   1.000
_cell.length_b   1.000
_cell.length_c   1.000
_cell.angle_alpha   90.00
_cell.angle_beta   90.00
_cell.angle_gamma   90.00
#
_symmetry.space_group_name_H-M   'P 1'
#
loop_
_entity.id
_entity.type
_entity.pdbx_description
1 polymer ?
#
loop_
_entity_poly.entity_id
_entity_poly.type
_entity_poly.pdbx_seq_one_letter_code
_entity_poly.pdbx_strand_id
1 'polypeptide(L)'
;MRYFPGDLTTMNLFATGIIEVRKDLDKVAMGALLHMVQDSFSEAHTERGQESGAQCGNTDFEKPGPILQFRSYAKQSSALHDEEDTPKALALHTTQISPSAVDITRAFLSMWNEKKTWAEAEPFFDCVFEVRDRTVKADAGPYVPKPQVTGTFEYSPQ
;
A
#
# COMPACT_ATOMS: atom_id res chain seq x y z
N MET A 1 -5.57 18.92 -8.97
CA MET A 1 -6.60 19.11 -7.93
C MET A 1 -5.86 19.47 -6.64
N ARG A 2 -6.03 20.68 -6.09
CA ARG A 2 -5.42 21.05 -4.80
C ARG A 2 -6.39 20.63 -3.71
N TYR A 3 -6.09 19.52 -3.02
CA TYR A 3 -6.91 19.02 -1.91
C TYR A 3 -6.84 19.92 -0.67
N PHE A 4 -5.84 20.81 -0.59
CA PHE A 4 -5.69 21.79 0.49
C PHE A 4 -5.52 23.22 -0.05
N PRO A 5 -6.20 24.21 0.52
CA PRO A 5 -5.93 25.62 0.22
C PRO A 5 -4.59 26.08 0.82
N GLY A 6 -3.72 26.69 0.01
CA GLY A 6 -2.48 27.32 0.49
C GLY A 6 -1.44 26.34 1.05
N ASP A 7 -0.81 26.72 2.17
CA ASP A 7 0.27 25.97 2.87
C ASP A 7 -0.26 24.97 3.92
N LEU A 8 -1.54 24.61 3.84
CA LEU A 8 -2.14 23.63 4.76
C LEU A 8 -1.58 22.24 4.50
N THR A 9 -0.99 21.65 5.54
CA THR A 9 -0.50 20.26 5.54
C THR A 9 -1.56 19.32 6.11
N THR A 10 -1.41 18.01 5.89
CA THR A 10 -2.22 16.96 6.54
C THR A 10 -2.20 17.09 8.07
N MET A 11 -1.09 17.59 8.64
CA MET A 11 -0.97 17.86 10.07
C MET A 11 -1.95 18.96 10.52
N ASN A 12 -2.19 19.99 9.70
CA ASN A 12 -3.14 21.06 10.04
C ASN A 12 -4.57 20.53 10.09
N LEU A 13 -4.92 19.62 9.19
CA LEU A 13 -6.21 18.90 9.16
C LEU A 13 -6.55 18.24 10.51
N PHE A 14 -5.57 17.54 11.10
CA PHE A 14 -5.75 16.82 12.36
C PHE A 14 -5.54 17.69 13.60
N ALA A 15 -4.66 18.70 13.54
CA ALA A 15 -4.22 19.46 14.72
C ALA A 15 -5.01 20.76 15.01
N THR A 16 -5.56 21.46 14.01
CA THR A 16 -6.01 22.85 14.21
C THR A 16 -7.52 23.04 14.32
N GLY A 17 -8.34 22.00 14.10
CA GLY A 17 -9.79 22.08 14.31
C GLY A 17 -10.54 23.04 13.37
N ILE A 18 -9.93 23.49 12.27
CA ILE A 18 -10.55 24.41 11.29
C ILE A 18 -11.76 23.74 10.64
N ILE A 19 -12.94 24.33 10.80
CA ILE A 19 -14.25 23.76 10.42
C ILE A 19 -14.36 23.60 8.90
N GLU A 20 -13.85 24.54 8.12
CA GLU A 20 -13.90 24.52 6.65
C GLU A 20 -13.11 23.34 6.07
N VAL A 21 -12.02 22.94 6.74
CA VAL A 21 -11.18 21.80 6.35
C VAL A 21 -11.82 20.47 6.77
N ARG A 22 -12.75 20.50 7.74
CA ARG A 22 -13.49 19.30 8.19
C ARG A 22 -14.65 18.89 7.30
N LYS A 23 -15.12 19.77 6.41
CA LYS A 23 -16.27 19.50 5.53
C LYS A 23 -16.08 18.23 4.68
N ASP A 24 -14.84 17.93 4.32
CA ASP A 24 -14.46 16.75 3.53
C ASP A 24 -13.54 15.80 4.32
N LEU A 25 -13.54 15.88 5.66
CA LEU A 25 -12.69 15.04 6.52
C LEU A 25 -12.96 13.55 6.30
N ASP A 26 -14.22 13.20 6.04
CA ASP A 26 -14.66 11.85 5.70
C ASP A 26 -14.02 11.36 4.40
N LYS A 27 -13.96 12.20 3.36
CA LYS A 27 -13.29 11.90 2.09
C LYS A 27 -11.77 11.83 2.23
N VAL A 28 -11.18 12.69 3.06
CA VAL A 28 -9.74 12.63 3.36
C VAL A 28 -9.41 11.34 4.11
N ALA A 29 -10.20 10.98 5.12
CA ALA A 29 -10.03 9.74 5.87
C ALA A 29 -10.17 8.51 4.94
N MET A 30 -11.18 8.51 4.07
CA MET A 30 -11.33 7.47 3.04
C MET A 30 -10.11 7.43 2.12
N GLY A 31 -9.64 8.59 1.62
CA GLY A 31 -8.44 8.66 0.80
C GLY A 31 -7.20 8.08 1.47
N ALA A 32 -7.01 8.33 2.77
CA ALA A 32 -5.91 7.75 3.54
C ALA A 32 -6.03 6.22 3.65
N LEU A 33 -7.23 5.68 3.90
CA LEU A 33 -7.46 4.24 3.95
C LEU A 33 -7.21 3.58 2.58
N LEU A 34 -7.68 4.20 1.49
CA LEU A 34 -7.43 3.69 0.14
C LEU A 34 -5.95 3.71 -0.23
N HIS A 35 -5.22 4.75 0.20
CA HIS A 35 -3.77 4.81 0.01
C HIS A 35 -3.05 3.70 0.79
N MET A 36 -3.45 3.43 2.05
CA MET A 36 -2.91 2.30 2.81
C MET A 36 -3.14 0.94 2.11
N VAL A 37 -4.29 0.75 1.45
CA VAL A 37 -4.51 -0.44 0.61
C VAL A 37 -3.50 -0.47 -0.50
N GLN A 38 -3.39 0.58 -1.30
CA GLN A 38 -2.45 0.64 -2.44
C GLN A 38 -1.02 0.31 -2.01
N ASP A 39 -0.51 0.96 -0.96
CA ASP A 39 0.83 0.70 -0.44
C ASP A 39 0.96 -0.76 0.01
N SER A 40 -0.06 -1.31 0.67
CA SER A 40 0.00 -2.71 1.12
C SER A 40 -0.02 -3.73 -0.01
N PHE A 41 -0.23 -3.34 -1.27
CA PHE A 41 -0.12 -4.23 -2.44
C PHE A 41 1.05 -3.86 -3.35
N SER A 42 1.73 -2.74 -3.09
CA SER A 42 2.95 -2.37 -3.80
C SER A 42 4.12 -3.21 -3.29
N GLU A 43 4.89 -3.79 -4.21
CA GLU A 43 6.10 -4.57 -3.88
C GLU A 43 7.18 -3.72 -3.21
N ALA A 44 7.17 -2.41 -3.44
CA ALA A 44 8.06 -1.47 -2.77
C ALA A 44 7.74 -1.25 -1.29
N HIS A 45 6.54 -1.58 -0.85
CA HIS A 45 6.08 -1.36 0.53
C HIS A 45 5.80 -2.65 1.29
N THR A 46 5.43 -3.72 0.61
CA THR A 46 5.14 -5.01 1.24
C THR A 46 5.50 -6.18 0.34
N GLU A 47 5.81 -7.32 0.96
CA GLU A 47 5.74 -8.62 0.31
C GLU A 47 4.47 -9.33 0.78
N ARG A 48 3.67 -9.84 -0.15
CA ARG A 48 2.49 -10.66 0.14
C ARG A 48 2.72 -12.10 -0.26
N GLY A 49 2.08 -13.01 0.49
CA GLY A 49 2.02 -14.42 0.13
C GLY A 49 0.96 -14.68 -0.94
N GLN A 50 0.80 -15.95 -1.31
CA GLN A 50 -0.32 -16.37 -2.14
C GLN A 50 -1.64 -16.24 -1.35
N GLU A 51 -2.70 -15.83 -2.03
CA GLU A 51 -4.07 -16.00 -1.57
C GLU A 51 -4.41 -17.47 -1.30
N SER A 52 -5.36 -17.71 -0.40
CA SER A 52 -5.82 -19.06 -0.06
C SER A 52 -7.18 -19.41 -0.68
N GLY A 53 -7.83 -18.47 -1.36
CA GLY A 53 -9.23 -18.58 -1.77
C GLY A 53 -10.25 -18.43 -0.63
N ALA A 54 -9.80 -18.18 0.61
CA ALA A 54 -10.68 -17.89 1.73
C ALA A 54 -11.39 -16.53 1.55
N GLN A 55 -12.47 -16.32 2.29
CA GLN A 55 -13.13 -15.03 2.43
C GLN A 55 -12.68 -14.31 3.69
N CYS A 56 -12.85 -13.00 3.71
CA CYS A 56 -12.59 -12.20 4.90
C CYS A 56 -13.73 -12.27 5.90
N GLY A 57 -13.55 -13.04 6.98
CA GLY A 57 -14.54 -13.18 8.04
C GLY A 57 -15.88 -13.72 7.51
N ASN A 58 -16.97 -13.02 7.84
CA ASN A 58 -18.32 -13.33 7.33
C ASN A 58 -18.72 -12.43 6.14
N THR A 59 -17.75 -11.84 5.45
CA THR A 59 -18.02 -11.01 4.26
C THR A 59 -17.96 -11.86 2.99
N ASP A 60 -18.59 -11.38 1.93
CA ASP A 60 -18.49 -12.02 0.61
C ASP A 60 -17.19 -11.68 -0.14
N PHE A 61 -16.28 -10.93 0.49
CA PHE A 61 -15.04 -10.48 -0.13
C PHE A 61 -13.93 -11.51 0.04
N GLU A 62 -13.25 -11.82 -1.05
CA GLU A 62 -12.09 -12.71 -1.05
C GLU A 62 -10.94 -12.12 -0.22
N LYS A 63 -10.22 -13.01 0.46
CA LYS A 63 -9.06 -12.67 1.28
C LYS A 63 -7.80 -12.60 0.41
N PRO A 64 -7.08 -11.47 0.37
CA PRO A 64 -5.78 -11.42 -0.28
C PRO A 64 -4.75 -12.28 0.44
N GLY A 65 -3.65 -12.59 -0.23
CA GLY A 65 -2.49 -13.18 0.41
C GLY A 65 -2.02 -12.34 1.61
N PRO A 66 -1.59 -12.97 2.72
CA PRO A 66 -1.17 -12.25 3.92
C PRO A 66 0.11 -11.47 3.67
N ILE A 67 0.31 -10.38 4.41
CA ILE A 67 1.58 -9.64 4.40
C ILE A 67 2.64 -10.51 5.08
N LEU A 68 3.70 -10.82 4.33
CA LEU A 68 4.83 -11.60 4.80
C LEU A 68 5.88 -10.70 5.45
N GLN A 69 6.09 -9.52 4.89
CA GLN A 69 7.11 -8.59 5.32
C GLN A 69 6.78 -7.17 4.85
N PHE A 70 7.04 -6.18 5.71
CA PHE A 70 7.02 -4.77 5.31
C PHE A 70 8.37 -4.36 4.73
N ARG A 71 8.35 -3.44 3.79
CA ARG A 71 9.54 -2.80 3.25
C ARG A 71 9.70 -1.40 3.83
N SER A 72 10.94 -0.94 3.93
CA SER A 72 11.34 0.30 4.57
C SER A 72 11.88 1.26 3.53
N TYR A 73 11.07 2.26 3.21
CA TYR A 73 11.43 3.35 2.29
C TYR A 73 12.78 4.00 2.64
N ALA A 74 13.05 4.21 3.94
CA ALA A 74 14.31 4.80 4.40
C ALA A 74 15.57 3.98 4.05
N LYS A 75 15.41 2.71 3.67
CA LYS A 75 16.51 1.82 3.24
C LYS A 75 16.56 1.61 1.73
N GLN A 76 15.66 2.23 0.98
CA GLN A 76 15.50 2.06 -0.47
C GLN A 76 16.14 3.22 -1.24
N SER A 77 16.40 2.97 -2.52
CA SER A 77 16.61 4.02 -3.51
C SER A 77 15.26 4.60 -3.91
N SER A 78 15.09 5.92 -3.79
CA SER A 78 13.84 6.60 -4.17
C SER A 78 13.47 6.32 -5.63
N ALA A 79 14.45 6.37 -6.54
CA ALA A 79 14.19 6.15 -7.96
C ALA A 79 13.72 4.72 -8.29
N LEU A 80 14.19 3.72 -7.55
CA LEU A 80 13.75 2.33 -7.75
C LEU A 80 12.38 2.08 -7.12
N HIS A 81 12.09 2.71 -5.99
CA HIS A 81 10.75 2.67 -5.39
C HIS A 81 9.71 3.29 -6.33
N ASP A 82 10.01 4.46 -6.92
CA ASP A 82 9.10 5.17 -7.81
C ASP A 82 8.60 4.31 -8.99
N GLU A 83 9.32 3.24 -9.38
CA GLU A 83 8.90 2.31 -10.44
C GLU A 83 7.62 1.53 -10.07
N GLU A 84 7.45 1.18 -8.79
CA GLU A 84 6.28 0.45 -8.28
C GLU A 84 5.06 1.36 -8.08
N ASP A 85 5.27 2.67 -7.99
CA ASP A 85 4.19 3.65 -7.87
C ASP A 85 3.62 4.07 -9.24
N THR A 86 4.02 3.38 -10.31
CA THR A 86 3.55 3.67 -11.67
C THR A 86 2.24 2.97 -12.02
N PRO A 87 1.40 3.55 -12.92
CA PRO A 87 0.23 2.87 -13.46
C PRO A 87 0.57 1.54 -14.16
N LYS A 88 1.80 1.39 -14.67
CA LYS A 88 2.26 0.16 -15.32
C LYS A 88 2.47 -0.97 -14.30
N ALA A 89 3.11 -0.67 -13.17
CA ALA A 89 3.29 -1.62 -12.07
C ALA A 89 1.92 -2.08 -11.54
N LEU A 90 1.00 -1.13 -11.31
CA LEU A 90 -0.38 -1.43 -10.92
C LEU A 90 -1.07 -2.34 -11.96
N ALA A 91 -0.98 -2.02 -13.25
CA ALA A 91 -1.61 -2.82 -14.30
C ALA A 91 -1.08 -4.27 -14.31
N LEU A 92 0.23 -4.46 -14.19
CA LEU A 92 0.83 -5.80 -14.09
C LEU A 92 0.33 -6.54 -12.85
N HIS A 93 0.37 -5.89 -11.69
CA HIS A 93 -0.11 -6.46 -10.43
C HIS A 93 -1.58 -6.92 -10.55
N THR A 94 -2.46 -6.10 -11.14
CA THR A 94 -3.89 -6.45 -11.32
C THR A 94 -4.13 -7.66 -12.24
N THR A 95 -3.15 -8.08 -13.03
CA THR A 95 -3.23 -9.29 -13.86
C THR A 95 -2.64 -10.54 -13.20
N GLN A 96 -1.87 -10.35 -12.13
CA GLN A 96 -1.08 -11.42 -11.50
C GLN A 96 -1.66 -11.87 -10.16
N ILE A 97 -2.36 -10.99 -9.45
CA ILE A 97 -2.83 -11.22 -8.09
C ILE A 97 -4.34 -10.99 -8.02
N SER A 98 -5.03 -11.92 -7.36
CA SER A 98 -6.46 -11.81 -7.04
C SER A 98 -6.69 -12.20 -5.59
N PRO A 99 -7.48 -11.44 -4.81
CA PRO A 99 -7.97 -10.09 -5.12
C PRO A 99 -6.81 -9.07 -5.20
N SER A 100 -6.90 -8.14 -6.15
CA SER A 100 -5.94 -7.06 -6.34
C SER A 100 -6.25 -5.84 -5.47
N ALA A 101 -5.33 -4.87 -5.40
CA ALA A 101 -5.57 -3.58 -4.75
C ALA A 101 -6.84 -2.86 -5.25
N VAL A 102 -7.19 -3.06 -6.52
CA VAL A 102 -8.40 -2.49 -7.14
C VAL A 102 -9.66 -3.19 -6.60
N ASP A 103 -9.62 -4.51 -6.42
CA ASP A 103 -10.75 -5.29 -5.90
C ASP A 103 -11.02 -4.94 -4.44
N ILE A 104 -9.97 -4.84 -3.63
CA ILE A 104 -10.07 -4.40 -2.23
C ILE A 104 -10.56 -2.95 -2.13
N THR A 105 -10.06 -2.05 -2.98
CA THR A 105 -10.53 -0.66 -3.04
C THR A 105 -12.03 -0.59 -3.38
N ARG A 106 -12.50 -1.41 -4.34
CA ARG A 106 -13.92 -1.49 -4.68
C ARG A 106 -14.77 -1.98 -3.51
N ALA A 107 -14.31 -2.99 -2.78
CA ALA A 107 -14.98 -3.49 -1.59
C ALA A 107 -15.12 -2.41 -0.51
N PHE A 108 -14.04 -1.68 -0.20
CA PHE A 108 -14.08 -0.55 0.75
C PHE A 108 -15.03 0.56 0.32
N LEU A 109 -15.02 0.93 -0.96
CA LEU A 109 -15.96 1.92 -1.49
C LEU A 109 -17.41 1.44 -1.43
N SER A 110 -17.67 0.13 -1.62
CA SER A 110 -19.01 -0.44 -1.45
C SER A 110 -19.48 -0.29 0.00
N MET A 111 -18.67 -0.71 0.97
CA MET A 111 -18.98 -0.57 2.40
C MET A 111 -19.24 0.90 2.79
N TRP A 112 -18.43 1.82 2.26
CA TRP A 112 -18.60 3.25 2.48
C TRP A 112 -19.93 3.77 1.92
N ASN A 113 -20.26 3.42 0.67
CA ASN A 113 -21.49 3.85 0.01
C ASN A 113 -22.74 3.25 0.67
N GLU A 114 -22.64 2.03 1.19
CA GLU A 114 -23.65 1.36 1.99
C GLU A 114 -23.75 1.90 3.43
N LYS A 115 -22.85 2.82 3.81
CA LYS A 115 -22.75 3.43 5.14
C LYS A 115 -22.59 2.38 6.25
N LYS A 116 -21.80 1.35 5.98
CA LYS A 116 -21.40 0.35 6.98
C LYS A 116 -20.75 1.06 8.16
N THR A 117 -21.11 0.61 9.36
CA THR A 117 -20.44 1.07 10.59
C THR A 117 -19.02 0.56 10.64
N TRP A 118 -18.14 1.18 11.45
CA TRP A 118 -16.79 0.67 11.64
C TRP A 118 -16.78 -0.78 12.12
N ALA A 119 -17.68 -1.16 13.03
CA ALA A 119 -17.80 -2.53 13.53
C ALA A 119 -18.13 -3.56 12.43
N GLU A 120 -18.80 -3.14 11.35
CA GLU A 120 -19.05 -4.00 10.18
C GLU A 120 -17.86 -4.05 9.21
N ALA A 121 -17.11 -2.96 9.09
CA ALA A 121 -15.99 -2.84 8.15
C ALA A 121 -14.66 -3.37 8.72
N GLU A 122 -14.41 -3.17 10.01
CA GLU A 122 -13.17 -3.51 10.71
C GLU A 122 -12.72 -4.97 10.47
N PRO A 123 -13.58 -5.99 10.53
CA PRO A 123 -13.16 -7.37 10.27
C PRO A 123 -12.60 -7.58 8.85
N PHE A 124 -13.11 -6.82 7.87
CA PHE A 124 -12.59 -6.85 6.51
C PHE A 124 -11.23 -6.16 6.42
N PHE A 125 -11.06 -5.01 7.09
CA PHE A 125 -9.77 -4.32 7.19
C PHE A 125 -8.71 -5.20 7.86
N ASP A 126 -9.00 -5.80 9.01
CA ASP A 126 -8.08 -6.69 9.71
C ASP A 126 -7.64 -7.87 8.85
N CYS A 127 -8.57 -8.42 8.05
CA CYS A 127 -8.28 -9.49 7.12
C CYS A 127 -7.34 -9.05 5.98
N VAL A 128 -7.58 -7.90 5.36
CA VAL A 128 -6.78 -7.36 4.25
C VAL A 128 -5.33 -7.07 4.67
N PHE A 129 -5.17 -6.56 5.90
CA PHE A 129 -3.87 -6.21 6.48
C PHE A 129 -3.27 -7.31 7.37
N GLU A 130 -3.77 -8.54 7.27
CA GLU A 130 -3.24 -9.65 8.07
C GLU A 130 -1.75 -9.87 7.82
N VAL A 131 -0.96 -9.79 8.90
CA VAL A 131 0.48 -10.04 8.88
C VAL A 131 0.75 -11.46 9.35
N ARG A 132 1.41 -12.27 8.51
CA ARG A 132 1.69 -13.68 8.82
C ARG A 132 2.56 -13.86 10.06
N ASP A 133 3.61 -13.05 10.17
CA ASP A 133 4.52 -13.06 11.32
C ASP A 133 4.95 -11.62 11.66
N ARG A 134 4.47 -11.13 12.80
CA ARG A 134 4.73 -9.76 13.27
C ARG A 134 6.16 -9.56 13.81
N THR A 135 6.95 -10.61 13.93
CA THR A 135 8.34 -10.54 14.39
C THR A 135 9.33 -10.26 13.25
N VAL A 136 8.91 -10.47 11.99
CA VAL A 136 9.72 -10.18 10.80
C VAL A 136 9.97 -8.68 10.71
N LYS A 137 11.24 -8.30 10.66
CA LYS A 137 11.66 -6.89 10.56
C LYS A 137 11.53 -6.37 9.14
N ALA A 138 11.23 -5.09 9.02
CA ALA A 138 11.23 -4.43 7.72
C ALA A 138 12.64 -4.29 7.12
N ASP A 139 12.77 -4.58 5.83
CA ASP A 139 13.99 -4.45 5.04
C ASP A 139 13.79 -3.54 3.82
N ALA A 140 14.75 -3.46 2.90
CA ALA A 140 14.62 -2.63 1.70
C ALA A 140 13.93 -3.34 0.53
N GLY A 141 13.72 -4.65 0.60
CA GLY A 141 13.38 -5.47 -0.57
C GLY A 141 14.45 -5.36 -1.68
N PRO A 142 14.08 -5.53 -2.95
CA PRO A 142 15.01 -5.45 -4.08
C PRO A 142 15.41 -4.02 -4.46
N TYR A 143 14.81 -2.98 -3.86
CA TYR A 143 14.95 -1.57 -4.24
C TYR A 143 16.18 -0.89 -3.63
N VAL A 144 17.32 -1.57 -3.63
CA VAL A 144 18.62 -1.01 -3.21
C VAL A 144 19.52 -0.77 -4.42
N PRO A 145 20.38 0.27 -4.40
CA PRO A 145 21.36 0.46 -5.47
C PRO A 145 22.26 -0.78 -5.60
N LYS A 146 22.41 -1.31 -6.83
CA LYS A 146 23.38 -2.39 -7.07
C LYS A 146 24.79 -1.87 -6.81
N PRO A 147 25.66 -2.62 -6.11
CA PRO A 147 27.07 -2.26 -6.00
C PRO A 147 27.67 -2.14 -7.40
N GLN A 148 28.29 -1.00 -7.71
CA GLN A 148 29.09 -0.88 -8.93
C GLN A 148 30.32 -1.78 -8.77
N VAL A 149 30.36 -2.89 -9.50
CA VAL A 149 31.58 -3.68 -9.62
C VAL A 149 32.55 -2.86 -10.48
N THR A 150 33.48 -2.15 -9.86
CA THR A 150 34.63 -1.56 -10.56
C THR A 150 35.58 -2.69 -10.95
N GLY A 151 35.27 -3.38 -12.04
CA GLY A 151 36.17 -4.35 -12.65
C GLY A 151 37.27 -3.62 -13.40
N THR A 152 38.48 -3.57 -12.82
CA THR A 152 39.69 -3.31 -13.59
C THR A 152 39.97 -4.55 -14.44
N PHE A 153 39.62 -4.48 -15.72
CA PHE A 153 40.07 -5.46 -16.71
C PHE A 153 41.57 -5.26 -16.95
N GLU A 154 42.42 -6.07 -16.32
CA GLU A 154 43.80 -6.22 -16.74
C GLU A 154 43.85 -7.16 -17.95
N TYR A 155 44.05 -6.58 -19.14
CA TYR A 155 44.33 -7.32 -20.36
C TYR A 155 45.80 -7.74 -20.36
N SER A 156 46.08 -9.04 -20.32
CA SER A 156 47.40 -9.61 -20.65
C SER A 156 47.36 -10.19 -22.06
N PRO A 157 48.05 -9.60 -23.05
CA PRO A 157 48.26 -10.25 -24.33
C PRO A 157 49.27 -11.39 -24.19
N GLN A 158 48.98 -12.51 -24.84
CA GLN A 158 49.92 -13.60 -25.12
C GLN A 158 50.82 -13.24 -26.29
#